data_AF-A0A8J8FPD8-F1
#
_entry.id   AF-A0A8J8FPD8-F1
#
_cell.length_a   1.000
_cell.length_b   1.000
_cell.length_c   1.000
_cell.angle_alpha   90.00
_cell.angle_beta   90.00
_cell.angle_gamma   90.00
#
_symmetry.space_group_name_H-M   'P 1'
#
loop_
_entity.id
_entity.type
_entity.pdbx_description
1 polymer ?
#
loop_
_entity_poly.entity_id
_entity_poly.type
_entity_poly.pdbx_seq_one_letter_code
_entity_poly.pdbx_strand_id
1 'polypeptide(L)'
;MIEIEFDSQTVLNALQNLQQASSDLEPALVEIGEMLTESTKQRFESASSPNGNAWPSNSKVTTSRKPGNKPLIGETGLLMDTINYQLVGDNTLEVGSPMEYAAMQQFGGNKSEFPWLWGDIPARPFLGVSDEDEKEILDIVHDHLQLALK
;
A
#
# COMPACT_ATOMS: atom_id res chain seq x y z
N MET A 1 25.61 -39.20 -40.86
CA MET A 1 24.66 -38.59 -39.90
C MET A 1 25.47 -37.61 -39.08
N ILE A 2 25.03 -36.36 -38.98
CA ILE A 2 25.70 -35.35 -38.14
C ILE A 2 24.86 -35.24 -36.88
N GLU A 3 25.53 -35.36 -35.74
CA GLU A 3 24.96 -35.19 -34.40
C GLU A 3 25.65 -33.99 -33.77
N ILE A 4 24.86 -33.05 -33.25
CA ILE A 4 25.36 -31.83 -32.60
C ILE A 4 24.80 -31.82 -31.18
N GLU A 5 25.69 -31.80 -30.20
CA GLU A 5 25.37 -31.76 -28.78
C GLU A 5 25.69 -30.36 -28.26
N PHE A 6 24.71 -29.71 -27.62
CA PHE A 6 24.89 -28.40 -27.00
C PHE A 6 24.88 -28.54 -25.49
N ASP A 7 26.01 -28.25 -24.85
CA ASP A 7 26.07 -28.00 -23.42
C ASP A 7 25.60 -26.56 -23.16
N SER A 8 24.34 -26.43 -22.74
CA SER A 8 23.71 -25.14 -22.44
C SER A 8 23.38 -25.01 -20.96
N GLN A 9 24.28 -25.48 -20.08
CA GLN A 9 24.06 -25.42 -18.63
C GLN A 9 23.72 -24.00 -18.14
N THR A 10 24.33 -22.96 -18.71
CA THR A 10 24.00 -21.56 -18.38
C THR A 10 22.54 -21.21 -18.68
N VAL A 11 21.99 -21.68 -19.81
CA VAL A 11 20.59 -21.43 -20.19
C VAL A 11 19.65 -22.20 -19.27
N LEU A 12 19.98 -23.46 -18.96
CA LEU A 12 19.19 -24.28 -18.04
C LEU A 12 19.14 -23.69 -16.63
N ASN A 13 20.27 -23.19 -16.12
CA ASN A 13 20.33 -22.51 -14.82
C ASN A 13 19.46 -21.25 -14.82
N ALA A 14 19.54 -20.43 -15.87
CA ALA A 14 18.71 -19.22 -15.98
C ALA A 14 17.20 -19.54 -16.00
N LEU A 15 16.79 -20.60 -16.72
CA LEU A 15 15.38 -21.05 -16.73
C LEU A 15 14.93 -21.56 -15.35
N GLN A 16 15.80 -22.28 -14.63
CA GLN A 16 15.50 -22.76 -13.27
C GLN A 16 15.35 -21.59 -12.28
N ASN A 17 16.26 -20.62 -12.33
CA ASN A 17 16.19 -19.45 -11.45
C ASN A 17 14.93 -18.61 -11.74
N LEU A 18 14.59 -18.41 -13.02
CA LEU A 18 13.36 -17.74 -13.40
C LEU A 18 12.11 -18.47 -12.90
N GLN A 19 12.07 -19.81 -13.04
CA GLN A 19 10.99 -20.62 -12.51
C GLN A 19 10.86 -20.44 -10.99
N GLN A 20 11.98 -20.48 -10.26
CA GLN A 20 11.99 -20.35 -8.81
C GLN A 20 11.50 -18.96 -8.36
N ALA A 21 11.99 -17.88 -8.98
CA ALA A 21 11.54 -16.52 -8.68
C ALA A 21 10.06 -16.30 -9.01
N SER A 22 9.53 -16.97 -10.04
CA SER A 22 8.10 -16.91 -10.34
C SER A 22 7.22 -17.69 -9.34
N SER A 23 7.82 -18.64 -8.59
CA SER A 23 7.12 -19.46 -7.60
C SER A 23 7.16 -18.92 -6.18
N ASP A 24 8.13 -18.05 -5.88
CA ASP A 24 8.31 -17.41 -4.59
C ASP A 24 8.23 -15.88 -4.75
N LEU A 25 7.04 -15.34 -4.55
CA LEU A 25 6.77 -13.91 -4.65
C LEU A 25 7.06 -13.17 -3.34
N GLU A 26 7.34 -13.87 -2.24
CA GLU A 26 7.53 -13.26 -0.93
C GLU A 26 8.55 -12.13 -0.93
N PRO A 27 9.76 -12.27 -1.54
CA PRO A 27 10.74 -11.18 -1.56
C PRO A 27 10.22 -9.90 -2.20
N ALA A 28 9.52 -10.01 -3.33
CA ALA A 28 8.95 -8.86 -4.03
C ALA A 28 7.76 -8.26 -3.25
N LEU A 29 6.90 -9.09 -2.67
CA LEU A 29 5.74 -8.63 -1.90
C LEU A 29 6.14 -7.93 -0.59
N VAL A 30 7.23 -8.36 0.06
CA VAL A 30 7.80 -7.68 1.23
C VAL A 30 8.22 -6.26 0.86
N GLU A 31 8.99 -6.10 -0.20
CA GLU A 31 9.48 -4.79 -0.65
C GLU A 31 8.32 -3.88 -1.09
N ILE A 32 7.35 -4.42 -1.83
CA ILE A 32 6.12 -3.68 -2.18
C ILE A 32 5.34 -3.27 -0.92
N GLY A 33 5.26 -4.14 0.09
CA GLY A 33 4.59 -3.87 1.36
C GLY A 33 5.23 -2.73 2.14
N GLU A 34 6.57 -2.70 2.20
CA GLU A 34 7.34 -1.62 2.81
C GLU A 34 7.10 -0.30 2.08
N MET A 35 7.23 -0.32 0.75
CA MET A 35 6.99 0.84 -0.11
C MET A 35 5.58 1.40 0.07
N LEU A 36 4.54 0.57 -0.05
CA LEU A 36 3.14 1.02 0.07
C LEU A 36 2.80 1.54 1.46
N THR A 37 3.41 0.96 2.50
CA THR A 37 3.27 1.45 3.87
C THR A 37 3.84 2.87 4.01
N GLU A 38 5.01 3.10 3.44
CA GLU A 38 5.67 4.41 3.48
C GLU A 38 4.94 5.45 2.61
N SER A 39 4.59 5.11 1.37
CA SER A 39 3.77 5.97 0.50
C SER A 39 2.44 6.34 1.18
N THR A 40 1.81 5.39 1.87
CA THR A 40 0.60 5.67 2.65
C THR A 40 0.88 6.64 3.81
N LYS A 41 1.99 6.52 4.54
CA LYS A 41 2.34 7.48 5.61
C LYS A 41 2.62 8.88 5.07
N GLN A 42 3.31 9.01 3.93
CA GLN A 42 3.57 10.29 3.28
C GLN A 42 2.28 11.05 2.89
N ARG A 43 1.19 10.33 2.60
CA ARG A 43 -0.14 10.93 2.37
C ARG A 43 -0.70 11.62 3.62
N PHE A 44 -0.43 11.11 4.81
CA PHE A 44 -0.81 11.77 6.06
C PHE A 44 -0.03 13.06 6.28
N GLU A 45 1.27 13.06 5.96
CA GLU A 45 2.11 14.24 6.09
C GLU A 45 1.69 15.35 5.12
N SER A 46 1.43 14.97 3.86
CA SER A 46 1.01 15.87 2.78
C SER A 46 -0.48 16.20 2.79
N ALA A 47 -1.28 15.49 3.60
CA ALA A 47 -2.74 15.58 3.66
C ALA A 47 -3.41 15.39 2.28
N SER A 48 -2.98 14.37 1.54
CA SER A 48 -3.41 14.11 0.17
C SER A 48 -3.82 12.65 -0.06
N SER A 49 -4.76 12.44 -0.97
CA SER A 49 -5.18 11.10 -1.42
C SER A 49 -4.16 10.48 -2.38
N PRO A 50 -4.24 9.17 -2.67
CA PRO A 50 -3.38 8.52 -3.67
C PRO A 50 -3.39 9.23 -5.03
N ASN A 51 -4.50 9.85 -5.41
CA ASN A 51 -4.63 10.59 -6.67
C ASN A 51 -4.16 12.06 -6.57
N GLY A 52 -3.46 12.43 -5.51
CA GLY A 52 -2.92 13.78 -5.28
C GLY A 52 -3.94 14.82 -4.79
N ASN A 53 -5.23 14.49 -4.69
CA ASN A 53 -6.24 15.42 -4.19
C ASN A 53 -6.07 15.70 -2.69
N ALA A 54 -6.10 16.96 -2.28
CA ALA A 54 -6.08 17.33 -0.87
C ALA A 54 -7.31 16.78 -0.12
N TRP A 55 -7.10 16.27 1.10
CA TRP A 55 -8.20 15.77 1.92
C TRP A 55 -9.12 16.90 2.40
N PRO A 56 -10.45 16.65 2.49
CA PRO A 56 -11.36 17.58 3.12
C PRO A 56 -10.97 17.92 4.56
N SER A 57 -10.97 19.22 4.87
CA SER A 57 -10.71 19.74 6.21
C SER A 57 -11.65 19.15 7.27
N ASN A 58 -11.22 19.21 8.53
CA ASN A 58 -12.07 18.84 9.66
C ASN A 58 -13.27 19.79 9.76
N SER A 59 -14.44 19.25 10.11
CA SER A 59 -15.64 20.07 10.37
C SER A 59 -15.44 20.98 11.58
N LYS A 60 -16.21 22.07 11.68
CA LYS A 60 -16.22 22.93 12.87
C LYS A 60 -16.54 22.18 14.17
N VAL A 61 -17.41 21.17 14.08
CA VAL A 61 -17.78 20.34 15.24
C VAL A 61 -16.58 19.51 15.70
N THR A 62 -15.80 18.98 14.76
CA THR A 62 -14.59 18.22 15.05
C THR A 62 -13.52 19.11 15.68
N THR A 63 -13.21 20.25 15.08
CA THR A 63 -12.15 21.15 15.59
C THR A 63 -12.50 21.83 16.91
N SER A 64 -13.79 21.98 17.23
CA SER A 64 -14.22 22.49 18.55
C SER A 64 -14.10 21.45 19.68
N ARG A 65 -14.05 20.15 19.33
CA ARG A 65 -14.10 19.04 20.30
C ARG A 65 -12.79 18.28 20.42
N LYS A 66 -11.96 18.29 19.38
CA LYS A 66 -10.68 17.58 19.34
C LYS A 66 -9.55 18.57 19.03
N PRO A 67 -8.44 18.53 19.78
CA PRO A 67 -7.24 19.24 19.39
C PRO A 67 -6.68 18.68 18.08
N GLY A 68 -6.01 19.53 17.30
CA GLY A 68 -5.45 19.18 16.00
C GLY A 68 -6.26 19.73 14.83
N ASN A 69 -5.60 20.50 13.96
CA ASN A 69 -6.23 21.12 12.80
C ASN A 69 -6.04 20.32 11.51
N LYS A 70 -5.07 19.39 11.48
CA LYS A 70 -4.82 18.54 10.32
C LYS A 70 -5.80 17.35 10.29
N PRO A 71 -6.46 17.07 9.16
CA PRO A 71 -7.23 15.83 8.98
C PRO A 71 -6.37 14.59 9.22
N LEU A 72 -6.98 13.54 9.77
CA LEU A 72 -6.40 12.20 10.02
C LEU A 72 -5.21 12.08 10.99
N ILE A 73 -4.49 13.15 11.31
CA ILE A 73 -3.40 13.12 12.29
C ILE A 73 -3.95 13.07 13.73
N GLY A 74 -5.00 13.85 14.01
CA GLY A 74 -5.53 13.98 15.36
C GLY A 74 -4.49 14.53 16.34
N GLU A 75 -4.54 14.07 17.60
CA GLU A 75 -3.60 14.47 18.65
C GLU A 75 -2.36 13.57 18.70
N THR A 76 -2.52 12.27 18.41
CA THR A 76 -1.48 11.25 18.62
C THR A 76 -0.81 10.77 17.34
N GLY A 77 -1.39 11.00 16.16
CA GLY A 77 -0.88 10.39 14.92
C GLY A 77 -1.17 8.90 14.75
N LEU A 78 -1.90 8.28 15.69
CA LEU A 78 -2.00 6.82 15.80
C LEU A 78 -2.47 6.10 14.52
N LEU A 79 -3.38 6.71 13.74
CA LEU A 79 -3.84 6.11 12.50
C LEU A 79 -2.68 5.92 11.49
N MET A 80 -1.82 6.94 11.37
CA MET A 80 -0.63 6.91 10.50
C MET A 80 0.42 5.94 11.05
N ASP A 81 0.65 5.97 12.36
CA ASP A 81 1.67 5.15 13.02
C ASP A 81 1.35 3.65 12.98
N THR A 82 0.07 3.31 12.84
CA THR A 82 -0.43 1.93 12.78
C THR A 82 -0.74 1.47 11.36
N ILE A 83 -0.28 2.19 10.34
CA ILE A 83 -0.26 1.65 8.98
C ILE A 83 0.83 0.57 8.91
N ASN A 84 0.42 -0.63 8.53
CA ASN A 84 1.29 -1.78 8.37
C ASN A 84 0.82 -2.66 7.20
N TYR A 85 1.67 -3.60 6.82
CA TYR A 85 1.33 -4.64 5.85
C TYR A 85 1.47 -6.04 6.45
N GLN A 86 0.88 -7.02 5.79
CA GLN A 86 1.07 -8.45 6.06
C GLN A 86 0.93 -9.27 4.79
N LEU A 87 1.61 -10.42 4.73
CA LEU A 87 1.42 -11.40 3.67
C LEU A 87 0.38 -12.43 4.09
N VAL A 88 -0.50 -12.79 3.16
CA VAL A 88 -1.56 -13.78 3.36
C VAL A 88 -1.44 -14.88 2.31
N GLY A 89 -0.96 -16.05 2.75
CA GLY A 89 -0.56 -17.11 1.83
C GLY A 89 0.61 -16.68 0.94
N ASP A 90 0.73 -17.29 -0.23
CA ASP A 90 1.96 -17.19 -1.03
C ASP A 90 1.96 -15.99 -2.02
N ASN A 91 0.80 -15.37 -2.25
CA ASN A 91 0.61 -14.42 -3.36
C ASN A 91 -0.24 -13.20 -2.99
N THR A 92 -0.52 -12.96 -1.71
CA THR A 92 -1.37 -11.83 -1.29
C THR A 92 -0.62 -10.93 -0.33
N LEU A 93 -0.62 -9.64 -0.64
CA LEU A 93 -0.18 -8.56 0.24
C LEU A 93 -1.41 -7.78 0.70
N GLU A 94 -1.56 -7.60 2.01
CA GLU A 94 -2.56 -6.72 2.61
C GLU A 94 -1.86 -5.51 3.25
N VAL A 95 -2.37 -4.31 2.99
CA VAL A 95 -1.88 -3.05 3.59
C VAL A 95 -3.06 -2.31 4.22
N GLY A 96 -2.90 -1.86 5.47
CA GLY A 96 -4.01 -1.23 6.18
C GLY A 96 -3.65 -0.75 7.57
N SER A 97 -4.68 -0.51 8.38
CA SER A 97 -4.57 -0.20 9.81
C SER A 97 -5.55 -1.07 10.60
N PRO A 98 -5.17 -1.55 11.79
CA PRO A 98 -6.08 -2.30 12.68
C PRO A 98 -7.13 -1.41 13.35
N MET A 99 -7.09 -0.09 13.16
CA MET A 99 -8.02 0.84 13.80
C MET A 99 -9.42 0.75 13.20
N GLU A 100 -10.45 0.47 14.01
CA GLU A 100 -11.85 0.37 13.52
C GLU A 100 -12.33 1.62 12.77
N TYR A 101 -11.88 2.81 13.22
CA TYR A 101 -12.25 4.08 12.58
C TYR A 101 -11.52 4.34 11.25
N ALA A 102 -10.53 3.52 10.87
CA ALA A 102 -9.80 3.65 9.61
C ALA A 102 -10.74 3.54 8.41
N ALA A 103 -11.65 2.56 8.42
CA ALA A 103 -12.66 2.39 7.37
C ALA A 103 -13.57 3.63 7.23
N MET A 104 -14.06 4.18 8.35
CA MET A 104 -14.88 5.39 8.34
C MET A 104 -14.12 6.60 7.77
N GLN A 105 -12.81 6.70 8.00
CA GLN A 105 -11.99 7.77 7.42
C GLN A 105 -11.72 7.52 5.93
N GLN A 106 -11.43 6.29 5.54
CA GLN A 106 -11.15 5.90 4.15
C GLN A 106 -12.37 6.17 3.26
N PHE A 107 -13.55 5.71 3.68
CA PHE A 107 -14.76 5.73 2.86
C PHE A 107 -15.73 6.88 3.18
N GLY A 108 -15.56 7.54 4.32
CA GLY A 108 -16.54 8.48 4.85
C GLY A 108 -17.78 7.77 5.43
N GLY A 109 -18.76 8.56 5.85
CA GLY A 109 -20.03 8.04 6.35
C GLY A 109 -21.05 9.12 6.66
N ASN A 110 -22.33 8.79 6.43
CA ASN A 110 -23.44 9.71 6.66
C ASN A 110 -24.06 9.48 8.04
N LYS A 111 -24.47 10.58 8.70
CA LYS A 111 -25.13 10.51 10.00
C LYS A 111 -26.48 9.79 9.95
N SER A 112 -27.16 9.80 8.80
CA SER A 112 -28.40 9.04 8.60
C SER A 112 -28.19 7.52 8.71
N GLU A 113 -27.02 7.03 8.27
CA GLU A 113 -26.66 5.61 8.29
C GLU A 113 -25.96 5.23 9.59
N PHE A 114 -25.21 6.17 10.17
CA PHE A 114 -24.47 6.01 11.42
C PHE A 114 -24.92 7.07 12.44
N PRO A 115 -26.02 6.85 13.20
CA PRO A 115 -26.64 7.88 14.03
C PRO A 115 -25.77 8.44 15.17
N TRP A 116 -24.73 7.72 15.58
CA TRP A 116 -23.78 8.16 16.60
C TRP A 116 -22.77 9.21 16.11
N LEU A 117 -22.69 9.45 14.79
CA LEU A 117 -21.83 10.48 14.24
C LEU A 117 -22.30 11.89 14.64
N TRP A 118 -21.36 12.78 14.87
CA TRP A 118 -21.67 14.19 15.19
C TRP A 118 -22.21 14.95 13.97
N GLY A 119 -21.82 14.52 12.78
CA GLY A 119 -22.24 14.99 11.46
C GLY A 119 -21.65 14.05 10.40
N ASP A 120 -21.91 14.34 9.13
CA ASP A 120 -21.34 13.54 8.04
C ASP A 120 -19.82 13.63 8.03
N ILE A 121 -19.17 12.50 7.77
CA ILE A 121 -17.72 12.38 7.66
C ILE A 121 -17.40 12.24 6.17
N PRO A 122 -16.69 13.20 5.56
CA PRO A 122 -16.25 13.05 4.18
C PRO A 122 -15.15 12.00 4.10
N ALA A 123 -15.10 11.29 2.96
CA ALA A 123 -14.04 10.36 2.65
C ALA A 123 -12.67 11.06 2.58
N ARG A 124 -11.66 10.41 3.14
CA ARG A 124 -10.26 10.81 3.08
C ARG A 124 -9.45 9.57 2.69
N PRO A 125 -9.48 9.17 1.40
CA PRO A 125 -8.77 7.97 0.98
C PRO A 125 -7.28 8.15 1.23
N PHE A 126 -6.71 7.27 2.06
CA PHE A 126 -5.27 7.20 2.34
C PHE A 126 -4.68 5.87 1.85
N LEU A 127 -5.49 4.80 1.86
CA LEU A 127 -5.16 3.54 1.20
C LEU A 127 -5.48 3.61 -0.29
N GLY A 128 -4.61 3.01 -1.10
CA GLY A 128 -4.70 2.94 -2.55
C GLY A 128 -3.32 2.96 -3.18
N VAL A 129 -3.27 2.69 -4.48
CA VAL A 129 -2.08 2.73 -5.31
C VAL A 129 -2.16 4.00 -6.15
N SER A 130 -1.19 4.89 -6.00
CA SER A 130 -1.04 6.07 -6.85
C SER A 130 -0.40 5.71 -8.21
N ASP A 131 -0.47 6.61 -9.19
CA ASP A 131 0.27 6.43 -10.46
C ASP A 131 1.78 6.30 -10.24
N GLU A 132 2.32 6.85 -9.15
CA GLU A 132 3.74 6.73 -8.81
C GLU A 132 4.02 5.40 -8.11
N ASP A 133 3.17 4.99 -7.18
CA ASP A 133 3.27 3.67 -6.54
C ASP A 133 3.20 2.57 -7.59
N GLU A 134 2.33 2.69 -8.60
CA GLU A 134 2.20 1.67 -9.66
C GLU A 134 3.52 1.49 -10.41
N LYS A 135 4.23 2.59 -10.72
CA LYS A 135 5.54 2.52 -11.36
C LYS A 135 6.56 1.87 -10.43
N GLU A 136 6.59 2.27 -9.17
CA GLU A 136 7.53 1.72 -8.19
C GLU A 136 7.30 0.22 -7.95
N ILE A 137 6.03 -0.23 -7.93
CA ILE A 137 5.68 -1.66 -7.90
C ILE A 137 6.24 -2.39 -9.12
N LEU A 138 6.05 -1.82 -10.32
CA LEU A 138 6.54 -2.44 -11.55
C LEU A 138 8.07 -2.49 -11.59
N ASP A 139 8.74 -1.46 -11.08
CA ASP A 139 10.19 -1.42 -10.95
C ASP A 139 10.68 -2.50 -9.97
N ILE A 140 10.05 -2.65 -8.80
CA ILE A 140 10.37 -3.73 -7.85
C ILE A 140 10.19 -5.10 -8.54
N VAL A 141 9.05 -5.34 -9.19
CA VAL A 141 8.80 -6.61 -9.90
C VAL A 141 9.87 -6.88 -10.95
N HIS A 142 10.25 -5.88 -11.74
CA HIS A 142 11.27 -6.01 -12.76
C HIS A 142 12.64 -6.31 -12.14
N ASP A 143 13.02 -5.65 -11.05
CA ASP A 143 14.30 -5.85 -10.38
C ASP A 143 14.42 -7.26 -9.80
N HIS A 144 13.36 -7.79 -9.18
CA HIS A 144 13.32 -9.18 -8.71
C HIS A 144 13.46 -10.20 -9.86
N LEU A 145 12.80 -9.95 -10.99
CA LEU A 145 12.97 -10.78 -12.18
C LEU A 145 14.39 -10.70 -12.75
N GLN A 146 15.01 -9.53 -12.75
CA GLN A 146 16.39 -9.37 -13.20
C GLN A 146 17.39 -10.07 -12.29
N LEU A 147 17.18 -10.00 -10.97
CA LEU A 147 18.00 -10.71 -9.99
C LEU A 147 17.93 -12.22 -10.19
N ALA A 148 16.76 -12.76 -10.53
CA ALA A 148 16.59 -14.17 -10.85
C ALA A 148 17.37 -14.61 -12.10
N LEU A 149 17.68 -13.71 -13.03
CA LEU A 149 18.39 -14.04 -14.27
C LEU A 149 19.91 -13.96 -14.15
N LYS A 150 20.45 -13.54 -13.01
CA LYS A 150 21.89 -13.47 -12.72
C LYS A 150 22.37 -14.76 -12.08
#